data_AF-A0A9D4H4J6-F1
#
_entry.id   AF-A0A9D4H4J6-F1
#
_cell.length_a   1.000
_cell.length_b   1.000
_cell.length_c   1.000
_cell.angle_alpha   90.00
_cell.angle_beta   90.00
_cell.angle_gamma   90.00
#
_symmetry.space_group_name_H-M   'P 1'
#
loop_
_entity.id
_entity.type
_entity.pdbx_description
1 polymer ?
#
loop_
_entity_poly.entity_id
_entity_poly.type
_entity_poly.pdbx_seq_one_letter_code
_entity_poly.pdbx_strand_id
1 'polypeptide(L)' 'MTSEQGTHVLTIRRVKPRDAGVYKCKVSNDLGWTSCDAKFTVISTLLYAFTGWKVSYGAEKFCT' A
#
# COMPACT_ATOMS: atom_id res chain seq x y z
N MET A 1 6.98 -10.28 11.96
CA MET A 1 6.70 -10.82 10.61
C MET A 1 6.40 -12.30 10.80
N THR A 2 5.13 -12.67 10.93
CA THR A 2 4.72 -14.07 11.07
C THR A 2 4.47 -14.61 9.66
N SER A 3 5.41 -15.42 9.18
CA SER A 3 5.26 -16.18 7.94
C SER A 3 4.66 -17.53 8.30
N GLU A 4 3.34 -17.59 8.31
CA GLU A 4 2.64 -18.85 8.11
C GLU A 4 1.99 -18.70 6.74
N GLN A 5 2.31 -19.59 5.78
CA GLN A 5 1.70 -19.69 4.44
C GLN A 5 2.27 -18.80 3.29
N GLY A 6 3.56 -18.42 3.32
CA GLY A 6 4.22 -17.81 2.14
C GLY A 6 3.69 -16.43 1.72
N THR A 7 2.89 -15.80 2.58
CA THR A 7 2.32 -14.48 2.36
C THR A 7 2.98 -13.47 3.28
N HIS A 8 3.44 -12.36 2.72
CA HIS A 8 3.98 -11.22 3.46
C HIS A 8 3.04 -10.02 3.35
N VAL A 9 2.68 -9.43 4.49
CA VAL A 9 1.73 -8.30 4.56
C VAL A 9 2.40 -7.08 5.17
N LEU A 10 2.31 -5.94 4.49
CA LEU A 10 2.66 -4.62 5.01
C LEU A 10 1.39 -3.88 5.43
N THR A 11 1.28 -3.55 6.72
CA THR A 11 0.14 -2.82 7.27
C THR A 11 0.56 -1.41 7.67
N ILE A 12 -0.05 -0.40 7.07
CA ILE A 12 0.16 1.02 7.40
C ILE A 12 -1.03 1.50 8.22
N ARG A 13 -0.80 1.86 9.49
CA ARG A 13 -1.85 2.35 10.39
C ARG A 13 -1.94 3.87 10.33
N ARG A 14 -3.16 4.41 10.45
CA ARG A 14 -3.43 5.86 10.44
C ARG A 14 -2.84 6.54 9.19
N VAL A 15 -3.19 5.99 8.02
CA VAL A 15 -2.75 6.45 6.71
C VAL A 15 -2.98 7.96 6.55
N LYS A 16 -1.97 8.66 6.04
CA LYS A 16 -1.96 10.08 5.72
C LYS A 16 -1.66 10.30 4.25
N PRO A 17 -1.98 11.47 3.67
CA PRO A 17 -1.70 11.77 2.26
C PRO A 17 -0.24 11.55 1.85
N ARG A 18 0.71 11.82 2.76
CA ARG A 18 2.16 11.59 2.54
C ARG A 18 2.57 10.12 2.42
N ASP A 19 1.72 9.20 2.85
CA ASP A 19 1.98 7.76 2.73
C ASP A 19 1.59 7.23 1.34
N ALA A 20 0.99 8.06 0.48
CA ALA A 20 0.71 7.73 -0.91
C ALA A 20 2.01 7.60 -1.72
N GLY A 21 2.02 6.67 -2.68
CA GLY A 21 3.20 6.42 -3.51
C GLY A 21 3.18 5.02 -4.15
N VAL A 22 4.32 4.62 -4.71
CA VAL A 22 4.52 3.28 -5.25
C VAL A 22 5.22 2.42 -4.20
N TYR A 23 4.58 1.31 -3.83
CA TYR A 23 5.12 0.31 -2.93
C TYR A 23 5.65 -0.86 -3.75
N LYS A 24 6.89 -1.27 -3.50
CA LYS A 24 7.55 -2.39 -4.19
C LYS A 24 7.73 -3.56 -3.24
N CYS A 25 7.14 -4.70 -3.58
CA CYS A 25 7.46 -5.97 -2.93
C CYS A 25 8.59 -6.62 -3.72
N LYS A 26 9.76 -6.82 -3.10
CA LYS A 26 10.91 -7.51 -3.70
C LYS A 26 11.19 -8.80 -2.94
N VAL A 27 11.31 -9.90 -3.68
CA VAL A 27 11.66 -11.22 -3.16
C VAL A 27 12.93 -11.69 -3.85
N SER A 28 13.90 -12.19 -3.10
CA SER A 28 15.19 -12.64 -3.63
C SER A 28 15.67 -13.92 -2.97
N ASN A 29 16.43 -14.71 -3.73
CA ASN A 29 17.20 -15.86 -3.29
C ASN A 29 18.60 -15.81 -3.94
N ASP A 30 19.43 -16.82 -3.71
CA ASP A 30 20.81 -16.86 -4.23
C ASP A 30 20.88 -16.89 -5.78
N LEU A 31 19.79 -17.26 -6.45
CA LEU A 31 19.71 -17.35 -7.91
C LEU A 31 19.19 -16.06 -8.57
N GLY A 32 18.62 -15.13 -7.80
CA GLY A 32 18.11 -13.88 -8.34
C GLY A 32 16.99 -13.25 -7.51
N TRP A 33 16.20 -12.41 -8.18
CA TRP A 33 15.13 -11.66 -7.53
C TRP A 33 13.96 -11.42 -8.49
N THR A 34 12.79 -11.23 -7.91
CA THR A 34 11.59 -10.74 -8.58
C THR A 34 10.97 -9.61 -7.78
N SER A 35 10.15 -8.78 -8.41
CA SER A 35 9.42 -7.71 -7.73
C SER A 35 8.05 -7.44 -8.31
N CYS A 36 7.14 -6.97 -7.45
CA CYS A 36 5.83 -6.46 -7.83
C CYS A 36 5.65 -5.05 -7.30
N ASP A 37 5.15 -4.15 -8.14
CA ASP A 37 4.87 -2.77 -7.77
C ASP A 37 3.37 -2.60 -7.53
N ALA A 38 3.01 -1.76 -6.57
CA ALA A 38 1.64 -1.41 -6.28
C ALA A 38 1.52 0.10 -6.08
N LYS A 39 0.62 0.74 -6.81
CA LYS A 39 0.33 2.17 -6.63
C LYS A 39 -0.68 2.31 -5.51
N PHE A 40 -0.30 3.01 -4.45
CA PHE A 40 -1.15 3.32 -3.31
C PHE A 40 -1.58 4.78 -3.34
N THR A 41 -2.89 5.02 -3.37
CA THR A 41 -3.48 6.36 -3.40
C THR A 41 -4.24 6.63 -2.10
N VAL A 42 -4.09 7.86 -1.59
CA VAL A 42 -4.78 8.34 -0.40
C VAL A 42 -5.57 9.58 -0.79
N ILE A 43 -6.89 9.46 -0.81
CA ILE A 43 -7.79 10.55 -1.16
C ILE A 43 -8.29 11.19 0.13
N SER A 44 -7.95 12.48 0.26
CA SER A 44 -8.36 13.34 1.36
C SER A 44 -9.30 14.39 0.80
N THR A 45 -10.61 14.17 0.99
CA THR A 45 -11.62 15.09 0.50
C THR A 45 -11.90 16.13 1.57
N LEU A 46 -11.34 17.34 1.39
CA LEU A 46 -11.56 18.52 2.27
C LEU A 46 -12.99 19.10 2.19
N LEU A 47 -13.91 18.49 1.43
CA LEU A 47 -15.21 19.08 1.09
C LEU A 47 -16.32 18.90 2.15
N TYR A 48 -16.09 18.17 3.24
CA TYR A 48 -17.10 17.95 4.28
C TYR A 48 -16.92 18.90 5.48
N ALA A 49 -16.96 20.21 5.24
CA ALA A 49 -16.86 21.22 6.30
C ALA A 49 -17.98 21.15 7.37
N PHE A 50 -18.93 20.21 7.29
CA PHE A 50 -20.05 20.13 8.24
C PHE A 50 -20.41 18.71 8.74
N THR A 51 -19.82 17.62 8.24
CA THR A 51 -20.15 16.24 8.69
C THR A 51 -18.95 15.28 8.65
N GLY A 52 -17.83 15.66 9.28
CA GLY A 52 -16.74 14.73 9.58
C GLY A 52 -15.80 14.37 8.43
N TRP A 53 -14.58 13.99 8.80
CA TRP A 53 -13.50 13.65 7.86
C TRP A 53 -13.66 12.22 7.33
N LYS A 54 -13.88 12.07 6.01
CA LYS A 54 -13.79 10.78 5.32
C LYS A 54 -12.46 10.65 4.58
N VAL A 55 -11.72 9.59 4.88
CA VAL A 55 -10.51 9.19 4.13
C VAL A 55 -10.87 7.98 3.27
N SER A 56 -10.48 8.02 2.00
CA SER A 56 -10.55 6.86 1.10
C SER A 56 -9.14 6.45 0.67
N TYR A 57 -8.90 5.15 0.54
CA TYR A 57 -7.61 4.59 0.15
C TYR A 57 -7.79 3.49 -0.91
N GLY A 58 -6.85 3.39 -1.85
CA GLY A 58 -6.86 2.40 -2.92
C GLY A 58 -5.45 1.87 -3.22
N ALA A 59 -5.36 0.58 -3.59
CA ALA A 59 -4.11 -0.06 -3.98
C ALA A 59 -4.30 -0.86 -5.28
N GLU A 60 -3.55 -0.51 -6.31
CA GLU A 60 -3.56 -1.19 -7.61
C GLU A 60 -2.25 -1.95 -7.79
N LYS A 61 -2.32 -3.27 -7.96
CA LYS A 61 -1.13 -4.12 -8.18
C LYS A 61 -0.76 -4.13 -9.66
N PHE A 62 0.53 -3.98 -9.94
CA PHE A 62 1.12 -4.06 -11.26
C PHE A 62 2.19 -5.15 -11.25
N CYS A 63 1.79 -6.32 -11.72
CA CYS A 63 2.64 -7.47 -11.97
C CYS A 63 2.25 -8.04 -13.33
N THR A 64 3.21 -8.16 -14.25
CA THR A 64 3.10 -8.93 -15.51
C THR A 64 3.52 -10.36 -15.30
#